data_AF-A0A3M0YZE5-F1
#
_entry.id   AF-A0A3M0YZE5-F1
#
_cell.length_a   1.000
_cell.length_b   1.000
_cell.length_c   1.000
_cell.angle_alpha   90.00
_cell.angle_beta   90.00
_cell.angle_gamma   90.00
#
_symmetry.space_group_name_H-M   'P 1'
#
loop_
_entity.id
_entity.type
_entity.pdbx_description
1 polymer ?
#
loop_
_entity_poly.entity_id
_entity_poly.type
_entity_poly.pdbx_seq_one_letter_code
_entity_poly.pdbx_strand_id
1 'polypeptide(L)'
;PKNITPTDVLDFRNHIFKNSKRKEYIYVFGIADIYATEDTTCSLHIAHDDALTIWMWGRRIYFDNEYLPMDKMRTLDISLRKGVNRFVFRCVNYQIDWFVHIRLTQKGNMYPPKNAGFVPVDILKVNKEGR
;
A
#
# COMPACT_ATOMS: atom_id res chain seq x y z
N PRO A 1 -12.57 11.69 -11.50
CA PRO A 1 -11.42 11.30 -10.64
C PRO A 1 -11.40 12.14 -9.36
N LYS A 2 -11.53 11.51 -8.19
CA LYS A 2 -11.54 12.22 -6.89
C LYS A 2 -10.09 12.44 -6.45
N ASN A 3 -9.71 13.70 -6.19
CA ASN A 3 -8.39 14.03 -5.65
C ASN A 3 -8.33 13.54 -4.20
N ILE A 4 -7.49 12.53 -3.93
CA ILE A 4 -7.18 12.05 -2.59
C ILE A 4 -5.84 12.65 -2.19
N THR A 5 -5.78 13.27 -1.02
CA THR A 5 -4.56 13.89 -0.49
C THR A 5 -3.58 12.82 0.00
N PRO A 6 -2.25 13.01 -0.15
CA PRO A 6 -1.29 11.92 0.04
C PRO A 6 -0.97 11.58 1.53
N THR A 7 -1.85 12.00 2.43
CA THR A 7 -1.79 11.75 3.88
C THR A 7 -2.80 10.72 4.36
N ASP A 8 -3.65 10.23 3.46
CA ASP A 8 -4.77 9.39 3.87
C ASP A 8 -4.27 7.97 4.13
N VAL A 9 -4.19 7.60 5.41
CA VAL A 9 -4.07 6.21 5.82
C VAL A 9 -5.26 5.47 5.21
N LEU A 10 -4.99 4.62 4.22
CA LEU A 10 -5.99 3.76 3.63
C LEU A 10 -6.34 2.65 4.63
N ASP A 11 -7.33 2.94 5.47
CA ASP A 11 -7.94 1.95 6.35
C ASP A 11 -8.88 1.05 5.53
N PHE A 12 -8.33 -0.06 5.06
CA PHE A 12 -9.07 -1.09 4.33
C PHE A 12 -10.14 -1.78 5.19
N ARG A 13 -10.11 -1.67 6.53
CA ARG A 13 -11.15 -2.20 7.42
C ARG A 13 -12.52 -1.61 7.06
N ASN A 14 -12.57 -0.29 6.92
CA ASN A 14 -13.81 0.43 6.66
C ASN A 14 -14.23 0.41 5.18
N HIS A 15 -13.28 0.28 4.26
CA HIS A 15 -13.59 0.19 2.82
C HIS A 15 -14.04 -1.21 2.39
N ILE A 16 -13.52 -2.28 3.01
CA ILE A 16 -13.77 -3.66 2.59
C ILE A 16 -14.78 -4.39 3.50
N PHE A 17 -14.76 -4.13 4.82
CA PHE A 17 -15.52 -4.93 5.80
C PHE A 17 -16.73 -4.22 6.37
N LYS A 18 -17.14 -3.06 5.83
CA LYS A 18 -18.31 -2.32 6.35
C LYS A 18 -19.55 -3.22 6.53
N ASN A 19 -19.66 -4.30 5.75
CA ASN A 19 -20.69 -5.33 5.84
C ASN A 19 -20.18 -6.79 5.84
N SER A 20 -18.88 -7.05 6.07
CA SER A 20 -18.34 -8.43 5.98
C SER A 20 -18.36 -9.15 7.34
N LYS A 21 -19.00 -10.33 7.39
CA LYS A 21 -19.00 -11.22 8.57
C LYS A 21 -17.70 -12.00 8.76
N ARG A 22 -16.89 -12.16 7.69
CA ARG A 22 -15.57 -12.81 7.75
C ARG A 22 -14.49 -11.74 7.71
N LYS A 23 -13.66 -11.73 8.75
CA LYS A 23 -12.48 -10.86 8.89
C LYS A 23 -11.18 -11.64 8.85
N GLU A 24 -11.23 -12.95 9.05
CA GLU A 24 -10.08 -13.84 9.24
C GLU A 24 -9.77 -14.62 7.96
N TYR A 25 -8.50 -15.01 7.80
CA TYR A 25 -7.98 -15.78 6.66
C TYR A 25 -8.37 -15.20 5.29
N ILE A 26 -8.09 -13.93 5.10
CA ILE A 26 -8.42 -13.18 3.89
C ILE A 26 -7.19 -12.59 3.22
N TYR A 27 -7.31 -12.37 1.91
CA TYR A 27 -6.30 -11.69 1.11
C TYR A 27 -6.93 -10.50 0.40
N VAL A 28 -6.29 -9.34 0.52
CA VAL A 28 -6.68 -8.10 -0.15
C VAL A 28 -5.60 -7.69 -1.14
N PHE A 29 -6.01 -7.32 -2.34
CA PHE A 29 -5.15 -6.70 -3.33
C PHE A 29 -5.52 -5.25 -3.54
N GLY A 30 -4.52 -4.37 -3.61
CA GLY A 30 -4.69 -3.00 -4.08
C GLY A 30 -3.69 -2.68 -5.19
N ILE A 31 -4.13 -1.85 -6.13
CA ILE A 31 -3.29 -1.30 -7.19
C ILE A 31 -3.24 0.21 -7.04
N ALA A 32 -2.09 0.82 -7.30
CA ALA A 32 -1.96 2.28 -7.33
C ALA A 32 -1.08 2.68 -8.51
N ASP A 33 -1.47 3.72 -9.22
CA ASP A 33 -0.65 4.32 -10.26
C ASP A 33 -0.11 5.67 -9.77
N ILE A 34 1.22 5.78 -9.75
CA ILE A 34 1.93 7.00 -9.32
C ILE A 34 2.57 7.63 -10.54
N TYR A 35 2.14 8.84 -10.87
CA TYR A 35 2.72 9.59 -11.98
C TYR A 35 3.87 10.46 -11.49
N ALA A 36 5.07 10.27 -12.04
CA ALA A 36 6.22 11.12 -11.77
C ALA A 36 6.55 11.98 -13.01
N THR A 37 6.80 13.28 -12.82
CA THR A 37 7.14 14.18 -13.95
C THR A 37 8.58 13.98 -14.45
N GLU A 38 9.43 13.36 -13.63
CA GLU A 38 10.83 13.06 -13.88
C GLU A 38 11.25 11.80 -13.10
N ASP A 39 12.41 11.23 -13.44
CA ASP A 39 13.00 10.15 -12.64
C ASP A 39 13.34 10.69 -11.25
N THR A 40 12.88 10.01 -10.20
CA THR A 40 13.04 10.50 -8.82
C THR A 40 13.19 9.35 -7.83
N THR A 41 13.72 9.65 -6.64
CA THR A 41 13.79 8.68 -5.54
C THR A 41 12.89 9.15 -4.40
N CYS A 42 12.11 8.22 -3.86
CA CYS A 42 11.14 8.45 -2.80
C CYS A 42 11.37 7.44 -1.67
N SER A 43 10.83 7.73 -0.49
CA SER A 43 10.83 6.82 0.64
C SER A 43 9.45 6.19 0.79
N LEU A 44 9.41 4.86 0.78
CA LEU A 44 8.22 4.05 0.98
C LEU A 44 8.20 3.55 2.43
N HIS A 45 7.21 3.98 3.18
CA HIS A 45 7.01 3.60 4.57
C HIS A 45 5.93 2.53 4.68
N ILE A 46 6.25 1.47 5.41
CA ILE A 46 5.48 0.23 5.42
C ILE A 46 5.27 -0.26 6.85
N ALA A 47 4.02 -0.49 7.21
CA ALA A 47 3.62 -1.26 8.39
C ALA A 47 2.38 -2.08 8.01
N HIS A 48 2.21 -3.26 8.58
CA HIS A 48 1.11 -4.16 8.21
C HIS A 48 0.86 -5.23 9.26
N ASP A 49 -0.33 -5.80 9.18
CA ASP A 49 -0.80 -6.92 9.98
C ASP A 49 -1.64 -7.82 9.07
N ASP A 50 -1.28 -9.05 8.74
CA ASP A 50 -0.16 -9.86 9.24
C ASP A 50 1.00 -10.01 8.23
N ALA A 51 0.68 -10.03 6.94
CA ALA A 51 1.66 -10.24 5.89
C ALA A 51 1.40 -9.32 4.70
N LEU A 52 2.47 -8.82 4.10
CA LEU A 52 2.40 -7.88 3.00
C LEU A 52 3.43 -8.21 1.93
N THR A 53 2.98 -8.15 0.68
CA THR A 53 3.85 -8.21 -0.49
C THR A 53 3.56 -7.01 -1.37
N ILE A 54 4.61 -6.31 -1.82
CA ILE A 54 4.50 -5.17 -2.72
C ILE A 54 5.31 -5.44 -3.98
N TRP A 55 4.69 -5.18 -5.13
CA TRP A 55 5.30 -5.22 -6.44
C TRP A 55 5.27 -3.85 -7.09
N MET A 56 6.33 -3.56 -7.84
CA MET A 56 6.44 -2.39 -8.70
C MET A 56 6.99 -2.85 -10.05
N TRP A 57 6.32 -2.47 -11.14
CA TRP A 57 6.67 -2.92 -12.50
C TRP A 57 6.83 -4.45 -12.64
N GLY A 58 5.96 -5.21 -11.97
CA GLY A 58 5.99 -6.68 -11.99
C GLY A 58 7.12 -7.31 -11.16
N ARG A 59 7.97 -6.53 -10.49
CA ARG A 59 9.03 -7.02 -9.61
C ARG A 59 8.63 -6.84 -8.15
N ARG A 60 8.88 -7.86 -7.32
CA ARG A 60 8.65 -7.78 -5.88
C ARG A 60 9.69 -6.87 -5.24
N ILE A 61 9.24 -5.76 -4.67
CA ILE A 61 10.10 -4.77 -4.00
C ILE A 61 10.08 -4.92 -2.48
N TYR A 62 9.04 -5.57 -1.94
CA TYR A 62 8.91 -5.84 -0.52
C TYR A 62 8.16 -7.15 -0.28
N PHE A 63 8.58 -7.88 0.73
CA PHE A 63 7.91 -9.06 1.25
C PHE A 63 8.17 -9.17 2.74
N ASP A 64 7.10 -9.38 3.48
CA ASP A 64 7.15 -9.70 4.89
C ASP A 64 5.94 -10.57 5.21
N ASN A 65 6.18 -11.67 5.92
CA ASN A 65 5.16 -12.63 6.31
C ASN A 65 4.83 -12.57 7.82
N GLU A 66 5.40 -11.59 8.51
CA GLU A 66 5.21 -11.37 9.94
C GLU A 66 4.63 -9.98 10.22
N TYR A 67 3.91 -9.87 11.33
CA TYR A 67 3.37 -8.63 11.84
C TYR A 67 4.44 -7.52 11.93
N LEU A 68 4.14 -6.37 11.34
CA LEU A 68 4.98 -5.18 11.37
C LEU A 68 4.20 -3.98 11.94
N PRO A 69 4.32 -3.70 13.25
CA PRO A 69 3.55 -2.63 13.90
C PRO A 69 3.97 -1.24 13.41
N MET A 70 3.07 -0.27 13.57
CA MET A 70 3.27 1.13 13.15
C MET A 70 4.49 1.80 13.78
N ASP A 71 4.84 1.47 15.03
CA ASP A 71 6.01 2.03 15.73
C ASP A 71 7.35 1.46 15.24
N LYS A 72 7.32 0.31 14.53
CA LYS A 72 8.48 -0.33 13.91
C LYS A 72 8.44 -0.26 12.38
N MET A 73 7.68 0.68 11.84
CA MET A 73 7.49 0.90 10.41
C MET A 73 8.83 0.85 9.65
N ARG A 74 8.88 0.03 8.60
CA ARG A 74 10.05 -0.06 7.74
C ARG A 74 10.02 1.05 6.69
N THR A 75 11.19 1.56 6.35
CA THR A 75 11.36 2.53 5.27
C THR A 75 12.28 1.94 4.20
N LEU A 76 11.81 1.93 2.95
CA LEU A 76 12.56 1.49 1.78
C LEU A 76 12.69 2.67 0.82
N ASP A 77 13.91 2.94 0.33
CA ASP A 77 14.08 3.85 -0.79
C ASP A 77 13.68 3.16 -2.09
N ILE A 78 12.81 3.81 -2.87
CA ILE A 78 12.37 3.34 -4.18
C ILE A 78 12.60 4.41 -5.25
N SER A 79 12.98 3.97 -6.43
CA SER A 79 13.09 4.86 -7.59
C SER A 79 11.79 4.83 -8.37
N LEU A 80 11.26 6.00 -8.72
CA LEU A 80 10.19 6.17 -9.69
C LEU A 80 10.80 6.57 -11.03
N ARG A 81 10.25 6.03 -12.12
CA ARG A 81 10.57 6.46 -13.48
C ARG A 81 9.62 7.57 -13.88
N LYS A 82 10.08 8.50 -14.71
CA LYS A 82 9.24 9.47 -15.39
C LYS A 82 8.06 8.74 -16.07
N GLY A 83 6.85 9.25 -15.87
CA GLY A 83 5.62 8.63 -16.33
C GLY A 83 4.93 7.84 -15.23
N VAL A 84 4.18 6.79 -15.63
CA VAL A 84 3.33 6.01 -14.72
C VAL A 84 4.12 4.88 -14.06
N ASN A 85 4.03 4.81 -12.74
CA ASN A 85 4.63 3.79 -11.89
C ASN A 85 3.53 3.01 -11.20
N ARG A 86 3.34 1.76 -11.62
CA ARG A 86 2.30 0.90 -11.08
C ARG A 86 2.81 0.10 -9.89
N PHE A 87 2.14 0.29 -8.76
CA PHE A 87 2.27 -0.50 -7.55
C PHE A 87 1.13 -1.48 -7.44
N VAL A 88 1.44 -2.69 -7.02
CA VAL A 88 0.45 -3.68 -6.60
C VAL A 88 0.87 -4.13 -5.22
N PHE A 89 -0.07 -4.27 -4.29
CA PHE A 89 0.20 -4.95 -3.03
C PHE A 89 -0.81 -6.06 -2.79
N ARG A 90 -0.39 -7.04 -1.99
CA ARG A 90 -1.22 -8.10 -1.42
C ARG A 90 -1.01 -8.09 0.07
N CYS A 91 -2.07 -7.79 0.82
CA CYS A 91 -2.09 -7.92 2.27
C CYS A 91 -2.87 -9.18 2.66
N VAL A 92 -2.38 -9.90 3.66
CA VAL A 92 -3.01 -11.07 4.26
C VAL A 92 -3.43 -10.69 5.67
N ASN A 93 -4.67 -11.01 6.02
CA ASN A 93 -5.07 -11.07 7.42
C ASN A 93 -5.36 -12.53 7.79
N TYR A 94 -4.73 -13.02 8.84
CA TYR A 94 -4.99 -14.32 9.42
C TYR A 94 -6.14 -14.26 10.41
N GLN A 95 -6.18 -13.28 11.33
CA GLN A 95 -7.15 -13.29 12.45
C GLN A 95 -7.64 -11.89 12.85
N ILE A 96 -8.83 -11.83 13.44
CA ILE A 96 -9.43 -10.65 14.11
C ILE A 96 -9.32 -9.34 13.30
N ASP A 97 -8.40 -8.48 13.70
CA ASP A 97 -8.25 -7.08 13.30
C ASP A 97 -6.91 -6.95 12.58
N TRP A 98 -6.87 -6.06 11.60
CA TRP A 98 -5.72 -5.92 10.73
C TRP A 98 -5.61 -4.51 10.20
N PHE A 99 -4.44 -4.18 9.68
CA PHE A 99 -4.20 -2.94 8.97
C PHE A 99 -3.12 -3.12 7.91
N VAL A 100 -3.09 -2.18 6.98
CA VAL A 100 -1.95 -1.99 6.09
C VAL A 100 -1.71 -0.50 5.95
N HIS A 101 -0.47 -0.11 6.16
CA HIS A 101 0.00 1.26 6.00
C HIS A 101 1.11 1.26 4.96
N ILE A 102 0.83 1.91 3.83
CA ILE A 102 1.79 2.13 2.75
C ILE A 102 1.75 3.62 2.46
N ARG A 103 2.85 4.32 2.73
CA ARG A 103 2.96 5.76 2.51
C ARG A 103 4.21 6.07 1.70
N LEU A 104 4.05 6.90 0.67
CA LEU A 104 5.17 7.39 -0.13
C LEU A 104 5.46 8.85 0.22
N THR A 105 6.74 9.16 0.44
CA THR A 105 7.21 10.51 0.76
C THR A 105 8.41 10.89 -0.09
N GLN A 106 8.71 12.19 -0.15
CA GLN A 106 9.96 12.67 -0.72
C GLN A 106 11.14 12.13 0.11
N LYS A 107 12.19 11.66 -0.55
CA LYS A 107 13.38 11.18 0.17
C LYS A 107 13.92 12.26 1.11
N GLY A 108 14.15 11.87 2.37
CA GLY A 108 14.64 12.76 3.42
C GLY A 108 13.60 13.73 4.01
N ASN A 109 12.31 13.58 3.68
CA ASN A 109 11.24 14.39 4.25
C ASN A 109 9.95 13.55 4.44
N MET A 110 9.10 13.92 5.39
CA MET A 110 7.83 13.21 5.64
C MET A 110 6.67 13.70 4.75
N TYR A 111 6.93 14.69 3.88
CA TYR A 111 5.94 15.22 2.95
C TYR A 111 5.83 14.40 1.66
N PRO A 112 4.68 14.44 0.98
CA PRO A 112 4.50 13.80 -0.33
C PRO A 112 5.51 14.35 -1.36
N PRO A 113 5.93 13.56 -2.37
CA PRO A 113 6.86 14.04 -3.39
C PRO A 113 6.26 15.20 -4.20
N LYS A 114 6.94 16.35 -4.23
CA LYS A 114 6.47 17.57 -4.95
C LYS A 114 6.24 17.35 -6.46
N ASN A 115 6.94 16.38 -7.04
CA ASN A 115 6.94 16.08 -8.47
C ASN A 115 6.17 14.78 -8.81
N ALA A 116 5.38 14.26 -7.86
CA ALA A 116 4.54 13.08 -8.07
C ALA A 116 3.06 13.40 -7.89
N GLY A 117 2.26 13.07 -8.90
CA GLY A 117 0.80 13.03 -8.81
C GLY A 117 0.33 11.63 -8.43
N PHE A 118 -0.59 11.54 -7.48
CA PHE A 118 -1.17 10.26 -7.06
C PHE A 118 -2.52 10.06 -7.76
N VAL A 119 -2.66 8.95 -8.48
CA VAL A 119 -3.96 8.45 -8.94
C VAL A 119 -4.38 7.37 -7.94
N PRO A 120 -5.62 7.43 -7.41
CA PRO A 120 -6.01 6.66 -6.22
C PRO A 120 -5.86 5.14 -6.38
N VAL A 121 -5.79 4.49 -5.22
CA VAL A 121 -5.76 3.04 -5.11
C VAL A 121 -7.10 2.47 -5.57
N ASP A 122 -7.10 1.71 -6.67
CA ASP A 122 -8.24 0.86 -7.01
C ASP A 122 -8.13 -0.45 -6.21
N ILE A 123 -9.17 -0.78 -5.44
CA ILE A 123 -9.24 -2.08 -4.77
C ILE A 123 -9.75 -3.08 -5.82
N LEU A 124 -8.82 -3.76 -6.49
CA LEU A 124 -9.17 -4.62 -7.61
C LEU A 124 -9.83 -5.94 -7.20
N LYS A 125 -9.52 -6.48 -6.01
CA LYS A 125 -10.09 -7.75 -5.58
C LYS A 125 -9.90 -8.03 -4.10
N VAL A 126 -10.98 -8.46 -3.44
CA VAL A 126 -10.96 -9.07 -2.11
C VAL A 126 -11.37 -10.52 -2.29
N ASN A 127 -10.42 -11.44 -2.21
CA ASN A 127 -10.71 -12.87 -2.27
C ASN A 127 -10.97 -13.37 -0.85
N LYS A 128 -12.19 -13.88 -0.65
CA LYS A 128 -12.61 -14.54 0.59
C LYS A 128 -12.40 -16.03 0.36
N GLU A 129 -11.27 -16.59 0.79
CA GLU A 129 -11.16 -18.04 0.78
C GLU A 129 -12.00 -18.62 1.92
N GLY A 130 -12.95 -19.47 1.56
CA GLY A 130 -13.67 -20.28 2.52
C GLY A 130 -12.87 -21.52 2.84
N ARG A 131 -12.42 -21.59 4.09
CA ARG A 131 -12.47 -22.85 4.83
C ARG A 131 -13.77 -22.91 5.62
#